data_AF-A0A3M7ER22-F1
#
_entry.id   AF-A0A3M7ER22-F1
#
_cell.length_a   1.000
_cell.length_b   1.000
_cell.length_c   1.000
_cell.angle_alpha   90.00
_cell.angle_beta   90.00
_cell.angle_gamma   90.00
#
_symmetry.space_group_name_H-M   'P 1'
#
loop_
_entity.id
_entity.type
_entity.pdbx_description
1 polymer ?
#
loop_
_entity_poly.entity_id
_entity_poly.type
_entity_poly.pdbx_seq_one_letter_code
_entity_poly.pdbx_strand_id
1 'polypeptide(L)'
;MSTQRPRLPPQAFLAAKSFLDALQTTLDGPNEYKPSRSLSSHHSNQAAAMGGFGDFSSICSEAPLPLCPLVGDINPITGTHYTQANCYARTVEVANTIIFEGAAGFAHIIALIMTVIMIIHVRSKFTAVGRKEIATFFYLYGLLTICSLLIDCGVVPPASGAYAYFVAVQLGLVSATCICLMINGFVGFQLYEDGTTLSIWLLRVCSLAMFIISFAVSLLTFKGWAGLSPDNTIGLFVVVYVFSAIFIFVYIVMLVLLVLGTLQERWPLLHIIFGVLALVFSQVILYAFSEIICDNVAHYFDALFLSTLLNLLAVMLVYKFWDAITQEDLEFSVGQRQNNWEVKALLPEEDRRETMYMDSDYATSTYLNQPAQRGSVYGY
;
A
#
# COMPACT_ATOMS: atom_id res chain seq x y z
N MET A 1 25.21 -33.54 -16.41
CA MET A 1 25.42 -32.86 -15.12
C MET A 1 24.06 -32.63 -14.49
N SER A 2 23.81 -33.23 -13.33
CA SER A 2 22.48 -33.33 -12.71
C SER A 2 22.06 -32.01 -12.07
N THR A 3 20.90 -31.49 -12.48
CA THR A 3 20.19 -30.32 -11.94
C THR A 3 19.69 -30.57 -10.51
N GLN A 4 20.24 -29.86 -9.53
CA GLN A 4 19.70 -29.78 -8.16
C GLN A 4 18.57 -28.74 -8.09
N ARG A 5 17.35 -29.19 -7.80
CA ARG A 5 16.25 -28.33 -7.34
C ARG A 5 16.54 -27.85 -5.91
N PRO A 6 16.44 -26.55 -5.59
CA PRO A 6 16.38 -26.12 -4.21
C PRO A 6 14.99 -26.47 -3.64
N ARG A 7 14.97 -27.30 -2.59
CA ARG A 7 13.76 -27.63 -1.83
C ARG A 7 13.36 -26.41 -1.00
N LEU A 8 12.07 -26.07 -1.00
CA LEU A 8 11.49 -25.13 -0.05
C LEU A 8 11.89 -25.49 1.39
N PRO A 9 12.24 -24.52 2.25
CA PRO A 9 12.43 -24.79 3.66
C PRO A 9 11.07 -25.21 4.27
N PRO A 10 10.99 -26.40 4.91
CA PRO A 10 9.75 -26.92 5.49
C PRO A 10 9.16 -26.04 6.61
N GLN A 11 9.92 -25.06 7.09
CA GLN A 11 9.56 -24.19 8.21
C GLN A 11 8.45 -23.18 7.88
N ALA A 12 8.35 -22.69 6.63
CA ALA A 12 7.31 -21.74 6.23
C ALA A 12 5.92 -22.40 6.11
N PHE A 13 5.89 -23.65 5.62
CA PHE A 13 4.65 -24.44 5.55
C PHE A 13 4.21 -24.89 6.95
N LEU A 14 5.16 -25.20 7.84
CA LEU A 14 4.90 -25.51 9.24
C LEU A 14 4.38 -24.31 10.03
N ALA A 15 4.88 -23.10 9.78
CA ALA A 15 4.40 -21.88 10.43
C ALA A 15 2.98 -21.48 9.99
N ALA A 16 2.69 -21.60 8.69
CA ALA A 16 1.34 -21.38 8.16
C ALA A 16 0.34 -22.41 8.69
N LYS A 17 0.75 -23.68 8.78
CA LYS A 17 -0.07 -24.75 9.31
C LYS A 17 -0.27 -24.64 10.83
N SER A 18 0.77 -24.33 11.61
CA SER A 18 0.64 -24.13 13.06
C SER A 18 -0.25 -22.94 13.41
N PHE A 19 -0.23 -21.90 12.56
CA PHE A 19 -1.09 -20.74 12.74
C PHE A 19 -2.54 -21.03 12.35
N LEU A 20 -2.77 -21.77 11.25
CA LEU A 20 -4.10 -22.27 10.87
C LEU A 20 -4.68 -23.24 11.92
N ASP A 21 -3.85 -24.13 12.46
CA ASP A 21 -4.25 -25.06 13.51
C ASP A 21 -4.56 -24.31 14.82
N ALA A 22 -3.82 -23.25 15.17
CA ALA A 22 -4.15 -22.37 16.29
C ALA A 22 -5.48 -21.61 16.06
N LEU A 23 -5.74 -21.16 14.83
CA LEU A 23 -6.99 -20.47 14.45
C LEU A 23 -8.20 -21.42 14.53
N GLN A 24 -8.04 -22.66 14.08
CA GLN A 24 -9.07 -23.71 14.19
C GLN A 24 -9.34 -24.07 15.65
N THR A 25 -8.30 -24.16 16.49
CA THR A 25 -8.43 -24.45 17.92
C THR A 25 -9.09 -23.31 18.70
N THR A 26 -9.08 -22.08 18.16
CA THR A 26 -9.78 -20.92 18.75
C THR A 26 -11.25 -20.85 18.31
N LEU A 27 -11.59 -21.43 17.15
CA LEU A 27 -12.96 -21.55 16.65
C LEU A 27 -13.72 -22.71 17.28
N ASP A 28 -13.04 -23.80 17.65
CA ASP A 28 -13.59 -24.93 18.39
C ASP A 28 -13.40 -24.72 19.91
N GLY A 29 -14.10 -23.76 20.50
CA GLY A 29 -14.02 -23.48 21.94
C GLY A 29 -14.42 -24.67 22.83
N PRO A 30 -13.78 -24.88 24.00
CA PRO A 30 -14.27 -25.84 24.98
C PRO A 30 -15.54 -25.31 25.63
N ASN A 31 -16.54 -26.19 25.75
CA ASN A 31 -17.76 -25.95 26.51
C ASN A 31 -17.44 -25.44 27.93
N GLU A 32 -18.18 -24.42 28.34
CA GLU A 32 -18.57 -24.13 29.73
C GLU A 32 -17.59 -23.37 30.64
N TYR A 33 -17.75 -22.03 30.71
CA TYR A 33 -17.85 -21.34 32.00
C TYR A 33 -18.60 -20.00 31.83
N LYS A 34 -19.77 -19.90 32.47
CA LYS A 34 -20.61 -18.71 32.54
C LYS A 34 -20.44 -18.07 33.91
N PRO A 35 -20.11 -16.78 34.02
CA PRO A 35 -20.43 -16.02 35.22
C PRO A 35 -21.48 -14.92 34.94
N SER A 36 -22.61 -15.10 35.61
CA SER A 36 -23.50 -14.08 36.21
C SER A 36 -23.68 -12.71 35.53
N ARG A 37 -24.86 -12.57 34.92
CA ARG A 37 -25.61 -11.30 34.78
C ARG A 37 -25.54 -10.47 36.06
N SER A 38 -25.07 -9.23 35.96
CA SER A 38 -25.59 -8.12 36.77
C SER A 38 -26.44 -7.23 35.88
N LEU A 39 -27.62 -6.94 36.40
CA LEU A 39 -28.75 -6.29 35.79
C LEU A 39 -28.52 -4.77 35.79
N SER A 40 -28.46 -4.13 34.62
CA SER A 40 -28.95 -2.76 34.50
C SER A 40 -29.74 -2.63 33.20
N SER A 41 -31.00 -2.33 33.41
CA SER A 41 -32.11 -2.31 32.48
C SER A 41 -32.03 -1.12 31.53
N HIS A 42 -31.90 -1.38 30.24
CA HIS A 42 -32.63 -0.64 29.20
C HIS A 42 -32.93 -1.60 28.04
N HIS A 43 -34.10 -2.25 28.15
CA HIS A 43 -34.77 -2.86 27.01
C HIS A 43 -35.35 -1.73 26.15
N SER A 44 -34.76 -1.51 25.00
CA SER A 44 -35.44 -0.95 23.83
C SER A 44 -34.70 -1.42 22.58
N ASN A 45 -35.26 -2.48 21.98
CA ASN A 45 -35.06 -2.93 20.60
C ASN A 45 -33.62 -3.30 20.18
N GLN A 46 -33.22 -4.52 20.54
CA GLN A 46 -32.38 -5.34 19.64
C GLN A 46 -33.19 -5.63 18.36
N ALA A 47 -33.20 -4.68 17.43
CA ALA A 47 -33.27 -5.03 16.03
C ALA A 47 -31.87 -5.52 15.68
N ALA A 48 -31.70 -6.83 15.56
CA ALA A 48 -30.60 -7.37 14.79
C ALA A 48 -30.81 -6.86 13.35
N ALA A 49 -30.23 -5.69 13.05
CA ALA A 49 -30.15 -5.19 11.69
C ALA A 49 -29.28 -6.19 10.94
N MET A 50 -29.92 -7.09 10.20
CA MET A 50 -29.24 -7.86 9.15
C MET A 50 -28.74 -6.81 8.17
N GLY A 51 -27.45 -6.46 8.28
CA GLY A 51 -26.86 -5.31 7.61
C GLY A 51 -27.21 -5.30 6.13
N GLY A 52 -27.93 -4.26 5.70
CA GLY A 52 -28.19 -4.01 4.30
C GLY A 52 -26.89 -3.70 3.57
N PHE A 53 -26.84 -3.99 2.27
CA PHE A 53 -25.68 -3.61 1.46
C PHE A 53 -25.44 -2.09 1.54
N GLY A 54 -24.26 -1.68 2.01
CA GLY A 54 -23.87 -0.27 2.12
C GLY A 54 -24.25 0.43 3.44
N ASP A 55 -24.78 -0.32 4.41
CA ASP A 55 -24.98 0.17 5.78
C ASP A 55 -23.68 -0.01 6.60
N PHE A 56 -23.26 1.06 7.29
CA PHE A 56 -22.09 1.03 8.17
C PHE A 56 -22.44 0.66 9.61
N SER A 57 -23.72 0.56 9.99
CA SER A 57 -24.10 0.29 11.38
C SER A 57 -23.44 -0.97 11.96
N SER A 58 -23.40 -2.07 11.20
CA SER A 58 -22.77 -3.32 11.67
C SER A 58 -21.25 -3.26 11.65
N ILE A 59 -20.67 -2.59 10.65
CA ILE A 59 -19.21 -2.44 10.54
C ILE A 59 -18.70 -1.57 11.69
N CYS A 60 -19.42 -0.50 12.01
CA CYS A 60 -19.05 0.46 13.04
C CYS A 60 -19.33 0.01 14.46
N SER A 61 -20.23 -0.97 14.67
CA SER A 61 -20.38 -1.61 15.97
C SER A 61 -19.22 -2.57 16.30
N GLU A 62 -18.61 -3.18 15.28
CA GLU A 62 -17.55 -4.19 15.47
C GLU A 62 -16.15 -3.59 15.37
N ALA A 63 -15.90 -2.67 14.44
CA ALA A 63 -14.59 -2.10 14.16
C ALA A 63 -14.49 -0.63 14.59
N PRO A 64 -13.43 -0.21 15.32
CA PRO A 64 -13.25 1.17 15.76
C PRO A 64 -12.71 2.06 14.64
N LEU A 65 -13.45 2.24 13.55
CA LEU A 65 -12.99 3.05 12.42
C LEU A 65 -13.19 4.56 12.68
N PRO A 66 -12.27 5.42 12.23
CA PRO A 66 -12.43 6.88 12.35
C PRO A 66 -13.66 7.47 11.64
N LEU A 67 -14.26 6.74 10.71
CA LEU A 67 -15.49 7.19 10.02
C LEU A 67 -16.75 7.00 10.88
N CYS A 68 -16.72 6.10 11.87
CA CYS A 68 -17.90 5.67 12.61
C CYS A 68 -18.56 6.76 13.47
N PRO A 69 -17.82 7.69 14.10
CA PRO A 69 -18.44 8.81 14.81
C PRO A 69 -19.21 9.79 13.91
N LEU A 70 -19.08 9.70 12.58
CA LEU A 70 -19.67 10.63 11.61
C LEU A 70 -20.85 10.06 10.83
N VAL A 71 -21.17 8.78 11.05
CA VAL A 71 -22.14 7.99 10.28
C VAL A 71 -23.04 7.23 11.24
N GLY A 72 -24.27 6.92 10.81
CA GLY A 72 -25.20 6.06 11.54
C GLY A 72 -26.40 6.82 12.11
N ASP A 73 -27.19 6.11 12.90
CA ASP A 73 -28.46 6.62 13.41
C ASP A 73 -28.28 7.80 14.38
N ILE A 74 -29.30 8.66 14.43
CA ILE A 74 -29.34 9.81 15.33
C ILE A 74 -29.50 9.31 16.77
N ASN A 75 -28.54 9.64 17.63
CA ASN A 75 -28.69 9.34 19.04
C ASN A 75 -29.78 10.23 19.67
N PRO A 76 -30.76 9.65 20.39
CA PRO A 76 -31.90 10.39 20.94
C PRO A 76 -31.49 11.37 22.06
N ILE A 77 -30.27 11.23 22.61
CA ILE A 77 -29.77 12.04 23.73
C ILE A 77 -29.02 13.28 23.23
N THR A 78 -28.13 13.12 22.23
CA THR A 78 -27.31 14.21 21.70
C THR A 78 -27.92 14.86 20.47
N GLY A 79 -28.89 14.23 19.82
CA GLY A 79 -29.49 14.71 18.57
C GLY A 79 -28.52 14.70 17.38
N THR A 80 -27.42 13.97 17.49
CA THR A 80 -26.35 13.88 16.48
C THR A 80 -26.11 12.43 16.07
N HIS A 81 -25.73 12.22 14.81
CA HIS A 81 -25.25 10.92 14.32
C HIS A 81 -23.97 10.56 15.08
N TYR A 82 -23.95 9.39 15.71
CA TYR A 82 -22.76 8.89 16.39
C TYR A 82 -22.87 7.38 16.60
N THR A 83 -22.00 6.62 15.95
CA THR A 83 -21.84 5.18 16.17
C THR A 83 -20.45 4.90 16.71
N GLN A 84 -20.38 4.10 17.77
CA GLN A 84 -19.13 3.70 18.41
C GLN A 84 -19.02 2.17 18.42
N ALA A 85 -17.79 1.66 18.37
CA ALA A 85 -17.53 0.24 18.49
C ALA A 85 -17.87 -0.26 19.90
N ASN A 86 -18.30 -1.52 20.00
CA ASN A 86 -18.61 -2.19 21.26
C ASN A 86 -17.37 -2.31 22.17
N CYS A 87 -16.20 -2.48 21.56
CA CYS A 87 -14.92 -2.60 22.24
C CYS A 87 -13.88 -1.74 21.54
N TYR A 88 -13.15 -0.93 22.32
CA TYR A 88 -12.04 -0.11 21.84
C TYR A 88 -10.90 -0.08 22.88
N ALA A 89 -9.68 0.21 22.43
CA ALA A 89 -8.53 0.29 23.33
C ALA A 89 -8.63 1.46 24.33
N ARG A 90 -8.18 1.22 25.57
CA ARG A 90 -8.19 2.25 26.62
C ARG A 90 -7.27 3.42 26.25
N THR A 91 -7.75 4.63 26.51
CA THR A 91 -6.96 5.87 26.37
C THR A 91 -5.82 5.90 27.38
N VAL A 92 -4.64 6.34 26.94
CA VAL A 92 -3.48 6.52 27.82
C VAL A 92 -3.31 8.00 28.11
N GLU A 93 -3.30 8.37 29.38
CA GLU A 93 -2.99 9.72 29.82
C GLU A 93 -1.49 9.87 29.98
N VAL A 94 -0.85 10.67 29.13
CA VAL A 94 0.58 10.98 29.21
C VAL A 94 0.74 12.49 29.34
N ALA A 95 1.40 12.92 30.43
CA ALA A 95 1.82 14.30 30.64
C ALA A 95 0.75 15.37 30.33
N ASN A 96 -0.45 15.25 30.93
CA ASN A 96 -1.59 16.17 30.73
C ASN A 96 -2.23 16.15 29.33
N THR A 97 -1.93 15.14 28.50
CA THR A 97 -2.60 14.89 27.22
C THR A 97 -3.21 13.49 27.19
N ILE A 98 -4.46 13.40 26.73
CA ILE A 98 -5.16 12.11 26.55
C ILE A 98 -4.84 11.64 25.14
N ILE A 99 -4.16 10.50 25.02
CA ILE A 99 -3.87 9.88 23.72
C ILE A 99 -4.86 8.73 23.54
N PHE A 100 -5.64 8.81 22.47
CA PHE A 100 -6.53 7.74 22.04
C PHE A 100 -5.71 6.66 21.33
N GLU A 101 -6.06 5.39 21.55
CA GLU A 101 -5.49 4.23 20.84
C GLU A 101 -3.95 4.26 20.67
N GLY A 102 -3.22 4.50 21.75
CA GLY A 102 -1.76 4.70 21.70
C GLY A 102 -0.98 3.54 21.04
N ALA A 103 -1.51 2.31 21.11
CA ALA A 103 -0.94 1.17 20.40
C ALA A 103 -1.01 1.31 18.87
N ALA A 104 -2.16 1.70 18.33
CA ALA A 104 -2.32 1.95 16.89
C ALA A 104 -1.41 3.10 16.44
N GLY A 105 -1.32 4.17 17.25
CA GLY A 105 -0.35 5.26 17.04
C GLY A 105 1.10 4.77 16.91
N PHE A 106 1.53 3.84 17.76
CA PHE A 106 2.86 3.24 17.68
C PHE A 106 3.06 2.42 16.38
N ALA A 107 2.05 1.65 15.94
CA ALA A 107 2.12 0.95 14.67
C ALA A 107 2.25 1.90 13.46
N HIS A 108 1.53 3.03 13.47
CA HIS A 108 1.68 4.06 12.43
C HIS A 108 3.08 4.67 12.42
N ILE A 109 3.70 4.92 13.58
CA ILE A 109 5.09 5.41 13.65
C ILE A 109 6.05 4.40 13.02
N ILE A 110 5.90 3.11 13.32
CA ILE A 110 6.71 2.05 12.67
C ILE A 110 6.47 2.05 11.17
N ALA A 111 5.22 2.15 10.73
CA ALA A 111 4.87 2.20 9.30
C ALA A 111 5.50 3.40 8.59
N LEU A 112 5.56 4.57 9.23
CA LEU A 112 6.23 5.76 8.69
C LEU A 112 7.74 5.55 8.56
N ILE A 113 8.40 5.03 9.60
CA ILE A 113 9.84 4.74 9.56
C ILE A 113 10.15 3.76 8.42
N MET A 114 9.39 2.68 8.31
CA MET A 114 9.55 1.70 7.24
C MET A 114 9.27 2.30 5.86
N THR A 115 8.28 3.17 5.73
CA THR A 115 7.98 3.89 4.48
C THR A 115 9.12 4.78 4.04
N VAL A 116 9.74 5.52 4.98
CA VAL A 116 10.91 6.35 4.68
C VAL A 116 12.09 5.49 4.20
N ILE A 117 12.35 4.36 4.86
CA ILE A 117 13.40 3.42 4.47
C ILE A 117 13.14 2.91 3.04
N MET A 118 11.91 2.49 2.72
CA MET A 118 11.55 2.04 1.37
C MET A 118 11.77 3.14 0.32
N ILE A 119 11.34 4.37 0.59
CA ILE A 119 11.55 5.52 -0.32
C ILE A 119 13.04 5.74 -0.60
N ILE A 120 13.90 5.65 0.41
CA ILE A 120 15.36 5.80 0.24
C ILE A 120 15.91 4.70 -0.68
N HIS A 121 15.49 3.45 -0.50
CA HIS A 121 15.95 2.32 -1.32
C HIS A 121 15.44 2.39 -2.77
N VAL A 122 14.19 2.81 -2.99
CA VAL A 122 13.67 3.04 -4.35
C VAL A 122 14.49 4.13 -5.05
N ARG A 123 14.82 5.20 -4.33
CA ARG A 123 15.57 6.33 -4.89
C ARG A 123 17.04 6.05 -5.14
N SER A 124 17.66 5.10 -4.43
CA SER A 124 19.07 4.73 -4.64
C SER A 124 19.29 3.93 -5.93
N LYS A 125 18.24 3.34 -6.51
CA LYS A 125 18.31 2.62 -7.80
C LYS A 125 18.17 3.59 -8.97
N PHE A 126 19.27 3.91 -9.66
CA PHE A 126 19.27 4.98 -10.66
C PHE A 126 18.69 4.59 -12.04
N THR A 127 18.69 3.31 -12.39
CA THR A 127 18.30 2.79 -13.72
C THR A 127 17.09 1.85 -13.67
N ALA A 128 16.44 1.69 -12.51
CA ALA A 128 15.28 0.81 -12.36
C ALA A 128 14.03 1.36 -13.06
N VAL A 129 13.32 0.48 -13.75
CA VAL A 129 12.05 0.75 -14.42
C VAL A 129 10.93 1.03 -13.40
N GLY A 130 10.05 1.99 -13.68
CA GLY A 130 8.88 2.34 -12.86
C GLY A 130 9.22 3.03 -11.55
N ARG A 131 10.46 3.51 -11.38
CA ARG A 131 10.95 4.07 -10.12
C ARG A 131 10.17 5.30 -9.65
N LYS A 132 9.82 6.22 -10.56
CA LYS A 132 9.15 7.47 -10.18
C LYS A 132 7.68 7.22 -9.83
N GLU A 133 7.10 6.24 -10.48
CA GLU A 133 5.73 5.76 -10.38
C GLU A 133 5.52 5.09 -9.02
N ILE A 134 6.37 4.11 -8.67
CA ILE A 134 6.29 3.42 -7.39
C ILE A 134 6.66 4.34 -6.21
N ALA A 135 7.60 5.27 -6.41
CA ALA A 135 7.90 6.29 -5.41
C ALA A 135 6.67 7.17 -5.12
N THR A 136 5.86 7.47 -6.14
CA THR A 136 4.61 8.24 -5.95
C THR A 136 3.60 7.46 -5.10
N PHE A 137 3.52 6.14 -5.25
CA PHE A 137 2.73 5.28 -4.37
C PHE A 137 3.21 5.36 -2.91
N PHE A 138 4.51 5.22 -2.64
CA PHE A 138 5.03 5.32 -1.28
C PHE A 138 4.86 6.71 -0.66
N TYR A 139 4.92 7.79 -1.45
CA TYR A 139 4.61 9.13 -0.96
C TYR A 139 3.14 9.28 -0.55
N LEU A 140 2.20 8.72 -1.34
CA LEU A 140 0.77 8.71 -0.98
C LEU A 140 0.49 7.85 0.25
N TYR A 141 1.10 6.66 0.34
CA TYR A 141 0.99 5.80 1.52
C TYR A 141 1.56 6.47 2.78
N GLY A 142 2.70 7.16 2.66
CA GLY A 142 3.27 7.94 3.75
C GLY A 142 2.34 9.06 4.21
N LEU A 143 1.74 9.82 3.27
CA LEU A 143 0.78 10.86 3.58
C LEU A 143 -0.49 10.30 4.25
N LEU A 144 -1.03 9.18 3.73
CA LEU A 144 -2.15 8.45 4.33
C LEU A 144 -1.83 8.04 5.77
N THR A 145 -0.64 7.48 6.00
CA THR A 145 -0.22 7.02 7.33
C THR A 145 -0.06 8.18 8.31
N ILE A 146 0.45 9.34 7.86
CA ILE A 146 0.50 10.56 8.69
C ILE A 146 -0.92 11.01 9.07
N CYS A 147 -1.84 11.05 8.11
CA CYS A 147 -3.23 11.43 8.39
C CYS A 147 -3.91 10.45 9.35
N SER A 148 -3.77 9.14 9.13
CA SER A 148 -4.30 8.12 10.04
C SER A 148 -3.72 8.26 11.45
N LEU A 149 -2.41 8.49 11.60
CA LEU A 149 -1.79 8.71 12.90
C LEU A 149 -2.40 9.91 13.65
N LEU A 150 -2.64 11.04 12.96
CA LEU A 150 -3.22 12.23 13.60
C LEU A 150 -4.66 11.98 14.07
N ILE A 151 -5.42 11.20 13.31
CA ILE A 151 -6.83 10.92 13.58
C ILE A 151 -6.95 9.89 14.71
N ASP A 152 -6.21 8.78 14.62
CA ASP A 152 -6.28 7.65 15.56
C ASP A 152 -5.70 8.03 16.94
N CYS A 153 -4.63 8.83 16.99
CA CYS A 153 -4.10 9.36 18.25
C CYS A 153 -5.01 10.42 18.91
N GLY A 154 -6.09 10.84 18.23
CA GLY A 154 -7.05 11.83 18.72
C GLY A 154 -6.50 13.26 18.81
N VAL A 155 -5.56 13.63 17.93
CA VAL A 155 -5.08 15.03 17.82
C VAL A 155 -6.24 15.96 17.44
N VAL A 156 -7.17 15.45 16.64
CA VAL A 156 -8.43 16.12 16.30
C VAL A 156 -9.56 15.40 17.05
N PRO A 157 -10.21 16.05 18.04
CA PRO A 157 -11.25 15.38 18.81
C PRO A 157 -12.50 15.14 17.96
N PRO A 158 -13.17 13.98 18.08
CA PRO A 158 -14.38 13.65 17.30
C PRO A 158 -15.53 14.65 17.46
N ALA A 159 -15.61 15.32 18.61
CA ALA A 159 -16.61 16.36 18.88
C ALA A 159 -16.37 17.67 18.10
N SER A 160 -15.19 17.84 17.48
CA SER A 160 -14.89 19.05 16.72
C SER A 160 -15.49 19.01 15.32
N GLY A 161 -15.99 20.16 14.84
CA GLY A 161 -16.45 20.29 13.45
C GLY A 161 -15.34 20.08 12.40
N ALA A 162 -14.07 20.11 12.81
CA ALA A 162 -12.91 19.84 11.97
C ALA A 162 -12.73 18.34 11.69
N TYR A 163 -13.18 17.46 12.58
CA TYR A 163 -12.97 16.00 12.48
C TYR A 163 -13.46 15.42 11.14
N ALA A 164 -14.64 15.84 10.70
CA ALA A 164 -15.22 15.41 9.41
C ALA A 164 -14.30 15.71 8.20
N TYR A 165 -13.56 16.80 8.22
CA TYR A 165 -12.63 17.14 7.14
C TYR A 165 -11.39 16.25 7.16
N PHE A 166 -10.83 15.98 8.34
CA PHE A 166 -9.66 15.10 8.46
C PHE A 166 -9.99 13.66 8.06
N VAL A 167 -11.13 13.14 8.50
CA VAL A 167 -11.59 11.80 8.10
C VAL A 167 -11.86 11.75 6.59
N ALA A 168 -12.48 12.78 6.01
CA ALA A 168 -12.67 12.83 4.56
C ALA A 168 -11.35 12.85 3.78
N VAL A 169 -10.32 13.57 4.29
CA VAL A 169 -8.97 13.53 3.69
C VAL A 169 -8.38 12.13 3.77
N GLN A 170 -8.50 11.45 4.91
CA GLN A 170 -8.02 10.08 5.09
C GLN A 170 -8.67 9.13 4.08
N LEU A 171 -10.00 9.12 3.95
CA LEU A 171 -10.72 8.28 2.99
C LEU A 171 -10.39 8.63 1.53
N GLY A 172 -10.16 9.92 1.26
CA GLY A 172 -9.63 10.40 -0.02
C GLY A 172 -8.26 9.79 -0.35
N LEU A 173 -7.34 9.81 0.61
CA LEU A 173 -5.99 9.27 0.46
C LEU A 173 -5.97 7.75 0.30
N VAL A 174 -6.87 7.02 0.97
CA VAL A 174 -7.05 5.58 0.77
C VAL A 174 -7.35 5.30 -0.70
N SER A 175 -8.37 5.95 -1.25
CA SER A 175 -8.81 5.73 -2.64
C SER A 175 -7.74 6.16 -3.66
N ALA A 176 -7.03 7.27 -3.38
CA ALA A 176 -5.91 7.73 -4.19
C ALA A 176 -4.73 6.72 -4.19
N THR A 177 -4.46 6.09 -3.05
CA THR A 177 -3.41 5.07 -2.92
C THR A 177 -3.78 3.80 -3.70
N CYS A 178 -5.05 3.38 -3.65
CA CYS A 178 -5.55 2.21 -4.38
C CYS A 178 -5.49 2.39 -5.90
N ILE A 179 -5.94 3.53 -6.44
CA ILE A 179 -5.82 3.79 -7.89
C ILE A 179 -4.36 3.93 -8.33
N CYS A 180 -3.52 4.56 -7.50
CA CYS A 180 -2.09 4.67 -7.77
C CYS A 180 -1.46 3.27 -7.88
N LEU A 181 -1.80 2.35 -6.97
CA LEU A 181 -1.34 0.97 -7.02
C LEU A 181 -1.78 0.28 -8.32
N MET A 182 -3.05 0.42 -8.71
CA MET A 182 -3.56 -0.12 -9.98
C MET A 182 -2.79 0.39 -11.20
N ILE A 183 -2.51 1.70 -11.28
CA ILE A 183 -1.75 2.29 -12.39
C ILE A 183 -0.31 1.75 -12.41
N ASN A 184 0.33 1.60 -11.24
CA ASN A 184 1.65 0.96 -11.15
C ASN A 184 1.67 -0.46 -11.71
N GLY A 185 0.58 -1.23 -11.55
CA GLY A 185 0.45 -2.56 -12.18
C GLY A 185 0.51 -2.53 -13.70
N PHE A 186 -0.05 -1.50 -14.35
CA PHE A 186 0.01 -1.35 -15.81
C PHE A 186 1.40 -0.95 -16.33
N VAL A 187 2.17 -0.20 -15.52
CA VAL A 187 3.54 0.20 -15.87
C VAL A 187 4.45 -1.02 -16.04
N GLY A 188 4.21 -2.10 -15.29
CA GLY A 188 4.98 -3.34 -15.40
C GLY A 188 4.91 -4.04 -16.76
N PHE A 189 3.89 -3.76 -17.59
CA PHE A 189 3.80 -4.28 -18.95
C PHE A 189 4.50 -3.41 -20.01
N GLN A 190 5.13 -2.30 -19.59
CA GLN A 190 5.76 -1.32 -20.49
C GLN A 190 4.80 -0.81 -21.58
N LEU A 191 3.48 -0.81 -21.33
CA LEU A 191 2.47 -0.27 -22.26
C LEU A 191 2.68 1.23 -22.49
N TYR A 192 3.21 1.92 -21.49
CA TYR A 192 3.72 3.27 -21.59
C TYR A 192 5.24 3.23 -21.49
N GLU A 193 5.89 4.04 -22.31
CA GLU A 193 7.33 4.28 -22.20
C GLU A 193 7.61 4.81 -20.78
N ASP A 194 8.26 3.98 -19.98
CA ASP A 194 8.51 4.23 -18.57
C ASP A 194 9.33 5.52 -18.36
N GLY A 195 9.02 6.27 -17.31
CA GLY A 195 9.69 7.53 -17.01
C GLY A 195 9.34 8.70 -17.93
N THR A 196 8.42 8.54 -18.88
CA THR A 196 7.84 9.66 -19.62
C THR A 196 7.12 10.63 -18.69
N THR A 197 7.21 11.92 -18.98
CA THR A 197 6.50 12.95 -18.22
C THR A 197 4.98 12.74 -18.27
N LEU A 198 4.48 12.15 -19.37
CA LEU A 198 3.08 11.76 -19.54
C LEU A 198 2.68 10.70 -18.50
N SER A 199 3.40 9.57 -18.41
CA SER A 199 3.08 8.48 -17.47
C SER A 199 2.94 8.98 -16.03
N ILE A 200 3.91 9.79 -15.59
CA ILE A 200 3.94 10.34 -14.23
C ILE A 200 2.77 11.33 -14.00
N TRP A 201 2.48 12.18 -14.99
CA TRP A 201 1.37 13.13 -14.88
C TRP A 201 0.01 12.42 -14.88
N LEU A 202 -0.16 11.39 -15.69
CA LEU A 202 -1.36 10.57 -15.72
C LEU A 202 -1.59 9.91 -14.35
N LEU A 203 -0.55 9.29 -13.78
CA LEU A 203 -0.62 8.70 -12.45
C LEU A 203 -1.01 9.73 -11.38
N ARG A 204 -0.40 10.91 -11.40
CA ARG A 204 -0.69 11.99 -10.44
C ARG A 204 -2.10 12.55 -10.59
N VAL A 205 -2.55 12.80 -11.82
CA VAL A 205 -3.89 13.35 -12.09
C VAL A 205 -4.96 12.34 -11.76
N CYS A 206 -4.80 11.06 -12.11
CA CYS A 206 -5.76 10.02 -11.75
C CYS A 206 -5.85 9.83 -10.23
N SER A 207 -4.71 9.83 -9.54
CA SER A 207 -4.67 9.74 -8.07
C SER A 207 -5.32 10.96 -7.40
N LEU A 208 -5.04 12.16 -7.91
CA LEU A 208 -5.65 13.41 -7.43
C LEU A 208 -7.16 13.46 -7.72
N ALA A 209 -7.59 12.98 -8.89
CA ALA A 209 -9.01 12.93 -9.24
C ALA A 209 -9.77 11.99 -8.29
N MET A 210 -9.25 10.79 -8.03
CA MET A 210 -9.88 9.87 -7.07
C MET A 210 -9.84 10.39 -5.63
N PHE A 211 -8.76 11.10 -5.26
CA PHE A 211 -8.70 11.81 -3.98
C PHE A 211 -9.86 12.82 -3.87
N ILE A 212 -10.04 13.69 -4.86
CA ILE A 212 -11.08 14.73 -4.86
C ILE A 212 -12.48 14.11 -4.85
N ILE A 213 -12.73 13.08 -5.68
CA ILE A 213 -14.03 12.42 -5.75
C ILE A 213 -14.38 11.81 -4.39
N SER A 214 -13.46 11.04 -3.80
CA SER A 214 -13.72 10.33 -2.55
C SER A 214 -13.80 11.29 -1.36
N PHE A 215 -12.97 12.35 -1.35
CA PHE A 215 -13.04 13.44 -0.38
C PHE A 215 -14.39 14.16 -0.44
N ALA A 216 -14.84 14.54 -1.64
CA ALA A 216 -16.11 15.22 -1.84
C ALA A 216 -17.30 14.35 -1.41
N VAL A 217 -17.35 13.08 -1.84
CA VAL A 217 -18.41 12.14 -1.45
C VAL A 217 -18.44 11.94 0.06
N SER A 218 -17.27 11.81 0.70
CA SER A 218 -17.17 11.67 2.16
C SER A 218 -17.70 12.90 2.88
N LEU A 219 -17.25 14.11 2.49
CA LEU A 219 -17.72 15.35 3.09
C LEU A 219 -19.22 15.61 2.89
N LEU A 220 -19.73 15.38 1.68
CA LEU A 220 -21.15 15.55 1.38
C LEU A 220 -22.01 14.60 2.21
N THR A 221 -21.53 13.37 2.43
CA THR A 221 -22.19 12.39 3.30
C THR A 221 -22.19 12.86 4.75
N PHE A 222 -21.04 13.26 5.30
CA PHE A 222 -20.95 13.70 6.70
C PHE A 222 -21.74 14.97 7.01
N LYS A 223 -21.92 15.86 6.02
CA LYS A 223 -22.65 17.12 6.18
C LYS A 223 -24.12 17.05 5.78
N GLY A 224 -24.60 15.93 5.27
CA GLY A 224 -25.98 15.79 4.82
C GLY A 224 -26.30 16.64 3.58
N TRP A 225 -25.33 16.89 2.71
CA TRP A 225 -25.47 17.78 1.56
C TRP A 225 -25.71 17.00 0.26
N ALA A 226 -26.34 17.65 -0.72
CA ALA A 226 -26.58 17.10 -2.07
C ALA A 226 -27.35 15.76 -2.12
N GLY A 227 -28.24 15.51 -1.14
CA GLY A 227 -29.07 14.30 -1.10
C GLY A 227 -28.37 13.07 -0.54
N LEU A 228 -27.11 13.21 -0.12
CA LEU A 228 -26.41 12.24 0.72
C LEU A 228 -26.72 12.58 2.17
N SER A 229 -27.11 11.58 2.97
CA SER A 229 -27.33 11.73 4.42
C SER A 229 -26.37 10.81 5.16
N PRO A 230 -25.93 11.16 6.39
CA PRO A 230 -25.24 10.22 7.26
C PRO A 230 -26.04 8.93 7.55
N ASP A 231 -27.37 8.97 7.35
CA ASP A 231 -28.27 7.80 7.46
C ASP A 231 -28.26 6.89 6.22
N ASN A 232 -27.82 7.41 5.07
CA ASN A 232 -27.77 6.65 3.82
C ASN A 232 -26.36 6.71 3.22
N THR A 233 -25.56 5.73 3.64
CA THR A 233 -24.13 5.68 3.38
C THR A 233 -23.73 4.82 2.20
N ILE A 234 -24.70 4.42 1.38
CA ILE A 234 -24.45 3.57 0.20
C ILE A 234 -23.44 4.24 -0.73
N GLY A 235 -23.54 5.56 -0.94
CA GLY A 235 -22.61 6.32 -1.78
C GLY A 235 -21.17 6.30 -1.26
N LEU A 236 -20.99 6.47 0.06
CA LEU A 236 -19.70 6.39 0.73
C LEU A 236 -19.09 4.98 0.58
N PHE A 237 -19.89 3.96 0.85
CA PHE A 237 -19.48 2.57 0.76
C PHE A 237 -19.01 2.19 -0.66
N VAL A 238 -19.77 2.55 -1.69
CA VAL A 238 -19.42 2.23 -3.07
C VAL A 238 -18.12 2.91 -3.49
N VAL A 239 -17.98 4.20 -3.23
CA VAL A 239 -16.80 4.97 -3.69
C VAL A 239 -15.54 4.57 -2.94
N VAL A 240 -15.61 4.42 -1.61
CA VAL A 240 -14.42 4.18 -0.80
C VAL A 240 -14.06 2.70 -0.72
N TYR A 241 -15.03 1.81 -0.56
CA TYR A 241 -14.77 0.37 -0.39
C TYR A 241 -14.79 -0.38 -1.71
N VAL A 242 -15.89 -0.27 -2.48
CA VAL A 242 -16.08 -1.10 -3.69
C VAL A 242 -15.08 -0.72 -4.79
N PHE A 243 -14.92 0.56 -5.10
CA PHE A 243 -13.95 0.98 -6.12
C PHE A 243 -12.50 0.69 -5.69
N SER A 244 -12.14 0.92 -4.43
CA SER A 244 -10.80 0.57 -3.93
C SER A 244 -10.53 -0.93 -4.02
N ALA A 245 -11.51 -1.78 -3.69
CA ALA A 245 -11.40 -3.23 -3.84
C ALA A 245 -11.22 -3.65 -5.30
N ILE A 246 -11.95 -3.02 -6.24
CA ILE A 246 -11.78 -3.27 -7.68
C ILE A 246 -10.37 -2.88 -8.14
N PHE A 247 -9.86 -1.72 -7.72
CA PHE A 247 -8.51 -1.29 -8.10
C PHE A 247 -7.42 -2.24 -7.59
N ILE A 248 -7.54 -2.71 -6.35
CA ILE A 248 -6.63 -3.71 -5.77
C ILE A 248 -6.75 -5.05 -6.51
N PHE A 249 -7.97 -5.48 -6.84
CA PHE A 249 -8.20 -6.72 -7.58
C PHE A 249 -7.56 -6.68 -8.98
N VAL A 250 -7.81 -5.60 -9.74
CA VAL A 250 -7.18 -5.40 -11.06
C VAL A 250 -5.67 -5.38 -10.93
N TYR A 251 -5.11 -4.70 -9.93
CA TYR A 251 -3.67 -4.70 -9.67
C TYR A 251 -3.13 -6.13 -9.47
N ILE A 252 -3.74 -6.94 -8.61
CA ILE A 252 -3.31 -8.32 -8.34
C ILE A 252 -3.35 -9.17 -9.62
N VAL A 253 -4.43 -9.08 -10.40
CA VAL A 253 -4.56 -9.81 -11.67
C VAL A 253 -3.44 -9.41 -12.62
N MET A 254 -3.16 -8.11 -12.75
CA MET A 254 -2.07 -7.60 -13.59
C MET A 254 -0.71 -8.12 -13.13
N LEU A 255 -0.42 -8.14 -11.83
CA LEU A 255 0.84 -8.70 -11.33
C LEU A 255 0.99 -10.19 -11.66
N VAL A 256 -0.08 -10.97 -11.48
CA VAL A 256 -0.06 -12.41 -11.77
C VAL A 256 0.17 -12.64 -13.27
N LEU A 257 -0.50 -11.89 -14.14
CA LEU A 257 -0.31 -11.98 -15.59
C LEU A 257 1.11 -11.61 -16.01
N LEU A 258 1.71 -10.57 -15.41
CA LEU A 258 3.09 -10.15 -15.68
C LEU A 258 4.07 -11.26 -15.33
N VAL A 259 3.96 -11.83 -14.12
CA VAL A 259 4.89 -12.89 -13.69
C VAL A 259 4.68 -14.18 -14.46
N LEU A 260 3.43 -14.53 -14.79
CA LEU A 260 3.13 -15.76 -15.53
C LEU A 260 3.56 -15.67 -17.01
N GLY A 261 3.34 -14.52 -17.65
CA GLY A 261 3.58 -14.30 -19.07
C GLY A 261 5.02 -13.92 -19.44
N THR A 262 5.69 -13.10 -18.62
CA THR A 262 6.96 -12.46 -19.02
C THR A 262 8.17 -13.03 -18.29
N LEU A 263 8.08 -13.26 -16.98
CA LEU A 263 9.23 -13.62 -16.14
C LEU A 263 9.51 -15.13 -16.16
N GLN A 264 10.79 -15.50 -16.30
CA GLN A 264 11.26 -16.89 -16.18
C GLN A 264 11.38 -17.33 -14.71
N GLU A 265 11.85 -16.43 -13.84
CA GLU A 265 11.96 -16.66 -12.40
C GLU A 265 10.60 -16.49 -11.72
N ARG A 266 10.10 -17.56 -11.09
CA ARG A 266 8.75 -17.57 -10.47
C ARG A 266 8.74 -17.15 -9.00
N TRP A 267 9.91 -16.85 -8.43
CA TRP A 267 10.04 -16.45 -7.03
C TRP A 267 9.17 -15.22 -6.65
N PRO A 268 9.00 -14.19 -7.51
CA PRO A 268 8.12 -13.06 -7.22
C PRO A 268 6.64 -13.41 -7.01
N LEU A 269 6.16 -14.57 -7.49
CA LEU A 269 4.78 -15.03 -7.21
C LEU A 269 4.54 -15.20 -5.71
N LEU A 270 5.55 -15.61 -4.94
CA LEU A 270 5.41 -15.77 -3.50
C LEU A 270 5.17 -14.42 -2.81
N HIS A 271 5.82 -13.34 -3.26
CA HIS A 271 5.56 -12.00 -2.73
C HIS A 271 4.12 -11.56 -2.97
N ILE A 272 3.57 -11.86 -4.15
CA ILE A 272 2.16 -11.57 -4.47
C ILE A 272 1.24 -12.35 -3.52
N ILE A 273 1.44 -13.67 -3.39
CA ILE A 273 0.58 -14.53 -2.56
C ILE A 273 0.64 -14.09 -1.10
N PHE A 274 1.83 -13.90 -0.52
CA PHE A 274 1.97 -13.45 0.86
C PHE A 274 1.40 -12.03 1.06
N GLY A 275 1.49 -11.16 0.04
CA GLY A 275 0.94 -9.80 0.09
C GLY A 275 -0.59 -9.81 0.15
N VAL A 276 -1.22 -10.61 -0.71
CA VAL A 276 -2.67 -10.78 -0.73
C VAL A 276 -3.17 -11.41 0.56
N LEU A 277 -2.49 -12.44 1.06
CA LEU A 277 -2.84 -13.06 2.34
C LEU A 277 -2.74 -12.05 3.49
N ALA A 278 -1.65 -11.28 3.58
CA ALA A 278 -1.49 -10.25 4.61
C ALA A 278 -2.62 -9.20 4.55
N LEU A 279 -3.00 -8.76 3.35
CA LEU A 279 -4.10 -7.81 3.15
C LEU A 279 -5.45 -8.41 3.56
N VAL A 280 -5.76 -9.63 3.13
CA VAL A 280 -7.03 -10.31 3.49
C VAL A 280 -7.09 -10.57 4.99
N PHE A 281 -6.02 -11.08 5.60
CA PHE A 281 -5.96 -11.28 7.05
C PHE A 281 -6.12 -9.97 7.82
N SER A 282 -5.53 -8.87 7.34
CA SER A 282 -5.72 -7.53 7.93
C SER A 282 -7.20 -7.14 7.96
N GLN A 283 -7.92 -7.28 6.84
CA GLN A 283 -9.35 -6.92 6.78
C GLN A 283 -10.21 -7.85 7.66
N VAL A 284 -9.92 -9.15 7.66
CA VAL A 284 -10.65 -10.13 8.48
C VAL A 284 -10.46 -9.86 9.97
N ILE A 285 -9.24 -9.55 10.41
CA ILE A 285 -8.96 -9.20 11.80
C ILE A 285 -9.71 -7.93 12.21
N LEU A 286 -9.72 -6.92 11.34
CA LEU A 286 -10.36 -5.65 11.62
C LEU A 286 -11.89 -5.74 11.66
N TYR A 287 -12.51 -6.45 10.71
CA TYR A 287 -13.96 -6.46 10.57
C TYR A 287 -14.67 -7.62 11.25
N ALA A 288 -14.01 -8.76 11.50
CA ALA A 288 -14.69 -9.93 12.08
C ALA A 288 -14.20 -10.30 13.49
N PHE A 289 -12.93 -10.04 13.80
CA PHE A 289 -12.33 -10.46 15.07
C PHE A 289 -12.06 -9.30 16.04
N SER A 290 -12.50 -8.09 15.72
CA SER A 290 -12.18 -6.88 16.50
C SER A 290 -12.67 -6.97 17.95
N GLU A 291 -13.96 -7.27 18.18
CA GLU A 291 -14.54 -7.41 19.52
C GLU A 291 -13.86 -8.54 20.33
N ILE A 292 -13.66 -9.70 19.69
CA ILE A 292 -13.05 -10.88 20.31
C ILE A 292 -11.61 -10.57 20.78
N ILE A 293 -10.82 -9.90 19.95
CA ILE A 293 -9.42 -9.58 20.31
C ILE A 293 -9.38 -8.55 21.44
N CYS A 294 -10.21 -7.51 21.34
CA CYS A 294 -10.24 -6.43 22.30
C CYS A 294 -10.63 -6.93 23.72
N ASP A 295 -11.62 -7.81 23.83
CA ASP A 295 -12.04 -8.40 25.11
C ASP A 295 -10.99 -9.35 25.69
N ASN A 296 -10.39 -10.20 24.86
CA ASN A 296 -9.39 -11.18 25.30
C ASN A 296 -8.07 -10.53 25.75
N VAL A 297 -7.78 -9.32 25.28
CA VAL A 297 -6.56 -8.57 25.62
C VAL A 297 -6.87 -7.43 26.61
N ALA A 298 -8.02 -7.52 27.32
CA ALA A 298 -8.41 -6.59 28.37
C ALA A 298 -8.33 -5.10 27.96
N HIS A 299 -8.71 -4.78 26.72
CA HIS A 299 -8.68 -3.43 26.14
C HIS A 299 -7.28 -2.79 26.08
N TYR A 300 -6.18 -3.55 26.15
CA TYR A 300 -4.82 -3.02 25.98
C TYR A 300 -4.43 -2.86 24.49
N PHE A 301 -4.86 -3.79 23.63
CA PHE A 301 -4.61 -3.75 22.19
C PHE A 301 -5.91 -3.95 21.41
N ASP A 302 -6.02 -3.26 20.28
CA ASP A 302 -7.18 -3.30 19.39
C ASP A 302 -6.84 -4.01 18.06
N ALA A 303 -7.87 -4.43 17.34
CA ALA A 303 -7.76 -4.95 15.98
C ALA A 303 -7.14 -3.93 15.01
N LEU A 304 -7.33 -2.62 15.23
CA LEU A 304 -6.70 -1.56 14.44
C LEU A 304 -5.17 -1.61 14.47
N PHE A 305 -4.58 -1.91 15.63
CA PHE A 305 -3.13 -2.04 15.77
C PHE A 305 -2.60 -3.18 14.89
N LEU A 306 -3.22 -4.37 15.00
CA LEU A 306 -2.80 -5.54 14.24
C LEU A 306 -3.08 -5.39 12.74
N SER A 307 -4.22 -4.78 12.39
CA SER A 307 -4.59 -4.44 11.02
C SER A 307 -3.57 -3.52 10.37
N THR A 308 -3.12 -2.48 11.09
CA THR A 308 -2.10 -1.54 10.62
C THR A 308 -0.76 -2.23 10.34
N LEU A 309 -0.31 -3.13 11.22
CA LEU A 309 0.92 -3.91 11.02
C LEU A 309 0.82 -4.88 9.83
N LEU A 310 -0.31 -5.55 9.65
CA LEU A 310 -0.53 -6.45 8.51
C LEU A 310 -0.68 -5.69 7.19
N ASN A 311 -1.29 -4.51 7.21
CA ASN A 311 -1.32 -3.61 6.04
C ASN A 311 0.10 -3.12 5.69
N LEU A 312 0.91 -2.75 6.68
CA LEU A 312 2.32 -2.43 6.46
C LEU A 312 3.07 -3.62 5.84
N LEU A 313 2.86 -4.84 6.33
CA LEU A 313 3.44 -6.04 5.74
C LEU A 313 3.04 -6.22 4.27
N ALA A 314 1.77 -5.99 3.93
CA ALA A 314 1.31 -6.03 2.54
C ALA A 314 2.04 -4.98 1.67
N VAL A 315 2.19 -3.75 2.15
CA VAL A 315 2.95 -2.69 1.45
C VAL A 315 4.45 -3.06 1.31
N MET A 316 5.04 -3.67 2.33
CA MET A 316 6.42 -4.17 2.24
C MET A 316 6.58 -5.26 1.18
N LEU A 317 5.57 -6.12 1.00
CA LEU A 317 5.59 -7.14 -0.06
C LEU A 317 5.39 -6.55 -1.46
N VAL A 318 4.64 -5.44 -1.59
CA VAL A 318 4.61 -4.64 -2.83
C VAL A 318 6.01 -4.09 -3.16
N TYR A 319 6.71 -3.52 -2.17
CA TYR A 319 8.10 -3.08 -2.34
C TYR A 319 9.02 -4.23 -2.76
N LYS A 320 8.95 -5.38 -2.06
CA LYS A 320 9.77 -6.55 -2.35
C LYS A 320 9.50 -7.13 -3.73
N PHE A 321 8.24 -7.12 -4.16
CA PHE A 321 7.87 -7.50 -5.52
C PHE A 321 8.51 -6.57 -6.55
N TRP A 322 8.39 -5.25 -6.39
CA TRP A 322 9.02 -4.27 -7.28
C TRP A 322 10.55 -4.40 -7.31
N ASP A 323 11.17 -4.61 -6.14
CA ASP A 323 12.61 -4.80 -6.01
C ASP A 323 13.10 -6.06 -6.76
N ALA A 324 12.33 -7.14 -6.70
CA ALA A 324 12.65 -8.41 -7.35
C ALA A 324 12.58 -8.31 -8.89
N ILE A 325 11.58 -7.61 -9.45
CA ILE A 325 11.44 -7.48 -10.91
C ILE A 325 12.42 -6.47 -11.52
N THR A 326 12.99 -5.56 -10.73
CA THR A 326 13.97 -4.55 -11.22
C THR A 326 15.43 -4.94 -10.98
N GLN A 327 15.66 -6.10 -10.36
CA GLN A 327 17.01 -6.57 -10.07
C GLN A 327 17.77 -6.99 -11.35
N GLU A 328 17.08 -7.61 -12.30
CA GLU A 328 17.63 -8.02 -13.59
C GLU A 328 18.05 -6.83 -14.47
N ASP A 329 17.31 -5.71 -14.44
CA ASP A 329 17.68 -4.51 -15.20
C ASP A 329 19.02 -3.89 -14.74
N LEU A 330 19.40 -4.09 -13.48
CA LEU A 330 20.61 -3.54 -12.89
C LEU A 330 21.87 -4.32 -13.29
N GLU A 331 21.80 -5.65 -13.42
CA GLU A 331 22.93 -6.46 -13.86
C GLU A 331 23.35 -6.15 -15.30
N PHE A 332 22.39 -5.85 -16.17
CA PHE A 332 22.68 -5.46 -17.56
C PHE A 332 23.25 -4.05 -17.69
N SER A 333 22.95 -3.15 -16.74
CA SER A 333 23.46 -1.78 -16.74
C SER A 333 24.93 -1.66 -16.28
N VAL A 334 25.45 -2.63 -15.52
CA VAL A 334 26.82 -2.62 -14.96
C VAL A 334 27.75 -3.62 -15.68
N GLY A 335 27.21 -4.50 -16.52
CA GLY A 335 27.92 -5.65 -17.09
C GLY A 335 28.61 -5.50 -18.45
N GLN A 336 28.65 -4.32 -19.09
CA GLN A 336 29.29 -4.16 -20.42
C GLN A 336 30.59 -3.34 -20.44
N ARG A 337 31.24 -3.14 -19.29
CA ARG A 337 32.71 -3.10 -19.28
C ARG A 337 33.22 -4.52 -19.12
N GLN A 338 33.00 -5.34 -20.14
CA GLN A 338 33.88 -6.47 -20.41
C GLN A 338 35.23 -5.83 -20.72
N ASN A 339 36.03 -5.66 -19.67
CA ASN A 339 37.47 -5.64 -19.69
C ASN A 339 38.08 -5.74 -21.11
N ASN A 340 38.15 -4.60 -21.82
CA ASN A 340 38.87 -4.46 -23.08
C ASN A 340 40.39 -4.73 -22.92
N TRP A 341 40.85 -5.16 -21.75
CA TRP A 341 42.26 -5.45 -21.48
C TRP A 341 42.72 -6.81 -22.02
N GLU A 342 41.82 -7.74 -22.37
CA GLU A 342 42.24 -9.01 -23.00
C GLU A 342 42.62 -8.86 -24.49
N VAL A 343 42.23 -7.76 -25.15
CA VAL A 343 42.59 -7.56 -26.57
C VAL A 343 43.98 -6.95 -26.74
N LYS A 344 44.53 -6.29 -25.71
CA LYS A 344 45.90 -5.73 -25.77
C LYS A 344 47.00 -6.80 -25.79
N ALA A 345 46.69 -8.04 -25.40
CA ALA A 345 47.66 -9.14 -25.39
C ALA A 345 47.79 -9.86 -26.75
N LEU A 346 46.88 -9.59 -27.70
CA LEU A 346 46.85 -10.25 -29.02
C LEU A 346 47.35 -9.37 -30.16
N LEU A 347 47.75 -8.13 -29.88
CA LEU A 347 48.35 -7.26 -30.89
C LEU A 347 49.85 -7.59 -31.02
N PRO A 348 50.36 -7.82 -32.25
CA PRO A 348 51.79 -7.93 -32.51
C PRO A 348 52.54 -6.74 -31.91
N GLU A 349 53.75 -6.98 -31.38
CA GLU A 349 54.51 -6.01 -30.58
C GLU A 349 54.84 -4.69 -31.31
N GLU A 350 54.71 -4.66 -32.64
CA GLU A 350 54.84 -3.47 -33.49
C GLU A 350 53.70 -2.44 -33.28
N ASP A 351 52.45 -2.86 -33.12
CA ASP A 351 51.30 -1.95 -32.92
C ASP A 351 51.21 -1.41 -31.48
N ARG A 352 51.88 -2.08 -30.52
CA ARG A 352 51.94 -1.65 -29.12
C ARG A 352 52.75 -0.36 -28.96
N ARG A 353 53.62 -0.05 -29.91
CA ARG A 353 54.53 1.11 -29.85
C ARG A 353 53.89 2.39 -30.39
N GLU A 354 52.96 2.28 -31.33
CA GLU A 354 52.25 3.44 -31.89
C GLU A 354 51.21 4.04 -30.93
N THR A 355 50.65 3.21 -30.04
CA THR A 355 49.61 3.68 -29.10
C THR A 355 50.15 4.35 -27.83
N MET A 356 51.47 4.40 -27.63
CA MET A 356 52.10 5.00 -26.43
C MET A 356 52.43 6.50 -26.61
N TYR A 357 52.30 7.06 -27.82
CA TYR A 357 52.71 8.44 -28.14
C TYR A 357 51.56 9.36 -28.58
N MET A 358 50.32 9.07 -28.20
CA MET A 358 49.17 9.95 -28.44
C MET A 358 48.51 10.37 -27.12
N ASP A 359 49.33 10.83 -26.18
CA ASP A 359 48.86 11.67 -25.07
C ASP A 359 49.54 13.04 -25.25
N SER A 360 48.96 13.86 -26.12
CA SER A 360 49.31 15.27 -26.24
C SER A 360 48.03 16.10 -26.21
N ASP A 361 48.00 17.09 -25.33
CA ASP A 361 46.87 17.89 -24.86
C ASP A 361 46.16 18.77 -25.94
N TYR A 362 46.07 18.35 -27.20
CA TYR A 362 45.56 19.21 -28.29
C TYR A 362 44.75 18.51 -29.40
N ALA A 363 44.01 17.44 -29.09
CA ALA A 363 43.13 16.79 -30.06
C ALA A 363 41.63 17.00 -29.79
N THR A 364 41.23 18.23 -29.43
CA THR A 364 39.85 18.70 -29.62
C THR A 364 39.83 19.57 -30.87
N SER A 365 39.52 19.02 -32.05
CA SER A 365 38.95 19.75 -33.22
C SER A 365 39.10 19.03 -34.58
N THR A 366 38.67 17.78 -34.78
CA THR A 366 38.68 17.25 -36.17
C THR A 366 37.70 16.16 -36.58
N TYR A 367 36.61 15.91 -35.84
CA TYR A 367 35.58 14.98 -36.31
C TYR A 367 34.16 15.50 -36.12
N LEU A 368 33.80 16.51 -36.91
CA LEU A 368 32.41 16.84 -37.23
C LEU A 368 32.34 17.54 -38.59
N ASN A 369 32.34 16.74 -39.66
CA ASN A 369 31.39 16.82 -40.77
C ASN A 369 31.94 16.11 -42.01
N GLN A 370 31.30 15.01 -42.37
CA GLN A 370 31.23 14.60 -43.76
C GLN A 370 29.82 14.08 -44.04
N PRO A 371 29.18 14.57 -45.11
CA PRO A 371 28.29 13.73 -45.86
C PRO A 371 28.78 13.57 -47.31
N ALA A 372 28.87 12.30 -47.69
CA ALA A 372 28.51 11.72 -48.99
C ALA A 372 29.12 12.30 -50.29
N GLN A 373 29.89 11.43 -50.96
CA GLN A 373 30.27 11.52 -52.37
C GLN A 373 29.06 11.66 -53.32
N ARG A 374 29.22 12.46 -54.39
CA ARG A 374 28.64 12.13 -55.72
C ARG A 374 29.35 12.85 -56.89
N GLY A 375 30.10 12.06 -57.66
CA GLY A 375 30.23 11.98 -59.14
C GLY A 375 30.33 13.19 -60.08
N SER A 376 31.06 12.92 -61.19
CA SER A 376 31.14 13.57 -62.52
C SER A 376 32.11 14.78 -62.65
N VAL A 377 33.22 14.70 -63.41
CA VAL A 377 33.43 14.56 -64.88
C VAL A 377 33.32 15.90 -65.62
N TYR A 378 34.48 16.40 -66.08
CA TYR A 378 34.81 17.33 -67.18
C TYR A 378 34.14 18.71 -67.32
N GLY A 379 34.97 19.70 -67.69
CA GLY A 379 34.57 20.78 -68.60
C GLY A 379 35.30 22.10 -68.43
N TYR A 380 36.37 22.27 -69.23
CA TYR A 380 36.99 23.50 -69.77
C TYR A 380 36.96 24.82 -69.00
#